data_AF-R8Y8G7-F1
#
_entry.id   AF-R8Y8G7-F1
#
_cell.length_a   1.000
_cell.length_b   1.000
_cell.length_c   1.000
_cell.angle_alpha   90.00
_cell.angle_beta   90.00
_cell.angle_gamma   90.00
#
_symmetry.space_group_name_H-M   'P 1'
#
loop_
_entity.id
_entity.type
_entity.pdbx_description
1 polymer ?
#
loop_
_entity_poly.entity_id
_entity_poly.type
_entity_poly.pdbx_seq_one_letter_code
_entity_poly.pdbx_strand_id
1 'polypeptide(L)'
;MSNFSIDESVQLIKNSYTQELFKEVHSSYVIGNYRSAVVMLWSVVVTDLLLKLKDLDSIYNDEIAKKILKKIEKQLDVNKTSSTWEYELVEDFFKEFNFFGAPELEQFRHLQKMRHVCAHPVINEENLLYKPTKAKVYSLIEISMQSVFLRDALISSKAIDHVLKELNRIRSIINGKKERQLYFKNKLLPLMSDNVLKKFIEKLWIFVFVKTDDILQLNLDINLHILSFLAAEKKSNIYRFFKK
;
A
#
# COMPACT_ATOMS: atom_id res chain seq x y z
N MET A 1 14.89 -20.78 5.75
CA MET A 1 13.68 -20.00 5.41
C MET A 1 13.08 -19.57 6.74
N SER A 2 12.91 -18.27 6.98
CA SER A 2 12.25 -17.76 8.18
C SER A 2 10.80 -18.26 8.16
N ASN A 3 10.37 -19.00 9.18
CA ASN A 3 8.96 -19.35 9.32
C ASN A 3 8.17 -18.05 9.48
N PHE A 4 7.22 -17.77 8.61
CA PHE A 4 6.37 -16.59 8.71
C PHE A 4 5.54 -16.65 10.00
N SER A 5 5.72 -15.69 10.90
CA SER A 5 4.93 -15.61 12.13
C SER A 5 3.77 -14.64 11.92
N ILE A 6 2.53 -15.14 12.05
CA ILE A 6 1.34 -14.29 11.96
C ILE A 6 1.36 -13.26 13.10
N ASP A 7 1.65 -13.71 14.33
CA ASP A 7 1.68 -12.87 15.54
C ASP A 7 2.62 -11.66 15.40
N GLU A 8 3.83 -11.89 14.88
CA GLU A 8 4.80 -10.82 14.65
C GLU A 8 4.37 -9.91 13.50
N SER A 9 3.78 -10.48 12.45
CA SER A 9 3.36 -9.74 11.25
C SER A 9 2.18 -8.80 11.49
N VAL A 10 1.29 -9.11 12.44
CA VAL A 10 0.18 -8.20 12.81
C VAL A 10 0.70 -6.84 13.26
N GLN A 11 1.83 -6.82 13.98
CA GLN A 11 2.43 -5.57 14.49
C GLN A 11 3.05 -4.71 13.37
N LEU A 12 3.28 -5.30 12.20
CA LEU A 12 3.88 -4.63 11.04
C LEU A 12 2.83 -4.00 10.12
N ILE A 13 1.54 -4.24 10.33
CA ILE A 13 0.46 -3.58 9.58
C ILE A 13 0.45 -2.10 9.94
N LYS A 14 0.71 -1.24 8.95
CA LYS A 14 0.86 0.21 9.16
C LYS A 14 -0.45 0.92 9.47
N ASN A 15 -1.53 0.53 8.81
CA ASN A 15 -2.84 1.13 9.01
C ASN A 15 -3.48 0.54 10.28
N SER A 16 -3.70 1.38 11.29
CA SER A 16 -4.24 0.94 12.59
C SER A 16 -5.66 0.36 12.49
N TYR A 17 -6.48 0.86 11.57
CA TYR A 17 -7.81 0.32 11.35
C TYR A 17 -7.77 -1.06 10.68
N THR A 18 -6.93 -1.25 9.66
CA THR A 18 -6.67 -2.58 9.08
C THR A 18 -6.13 -3.54 10.14
N GLN A 19 -5.19 -3.09 10.97
CA GLN A 19 -4.62 -3.89 12.05
C GLN A 19 -5.70 -4.36 13.04
N GLU A 20 -6.62 -3.46 13.43
CA GLU A 20 -7.72 -3.79 14.32
C GLU A 20 -8.64 -4.86 13.72
N LEU A 21 -9.08 -4.67 12.46
CA LEU A 21 -9.91 -5.66 11.76
C LEU A 21 -9.18 -7.00 11.59
N PHE A 22 -7.87 -6.99 11.37
CA PHE A 22 -7.09 -8.22 11.25
C PHE A 22 -7.07 -9.05 12.55
N LYS A 23 -7.26 -8.44 13.73
CA LYS A 23 -7.35 -9.20 15.00
C LYS A 23 -8.52 -10.19 14.98
N GLU A 24 -9.60 -9.91 14.26
CA GLU A 24 -10.72 -10.84 14.07
C GLU A 24 -10.32 -12.06 13.23
N VAL A 25 -9.55 -11.83 12.17
CA VAL A 25 -8.96 -12.91 11.35
C VAL A 25 -8.04 -13.77 12.20
N HIS A 26 -7.16 -13.11 12.95
CA HIS A 26 -6.15 -13.77 13.77
C HIS A 26 -6.78 -14.63 14.87
N SER A 27 -7.68 -14.06 15.68
CA SER A 27 -8.37 -14.80 16.74
C SER A 27 -9.17 -15.97 16.16
N SER A 28 -9.89 -15.78 15.06
CA SER A 28 -10.62 -16.85 14.37
C SER A 28 -9.69 -17.97 13.89
N TYR A 29 -8.52 -17.64 13.36
CA TYR A 29 -7.52 -18.63 12.94
C TYR A 29 -6.97 -19.43 14.12
N VAL A 30 -6.57 -18.75 15.21
CA VAL A 30 -5.97 -19.37 16.40
C VAL A 30 -6.92 -20.37 17.06
N ILE A 31 -8.20 -20.02 17.20
CA ILE A 31 -9.22 -20.88 17.84
C ILE A 31 -9.78 -21.97 16.90
N GLY A 32 -9.38 -22.00 15.63
CA GLY A 32 -9.80 -23.03 14.67
C GLY A 32 -11.09 -22.72 13.90
N ASN A 33 -11.59 -21.50 13.96
CA ASN A 33 -12.74 -20.99 13.20
C ASN A 33 -12.34 -20.62 11.76
N TYR A 34 -11.81 -21.59 11.02
CA TYR A 34 -11.18 -21.39 9.71
C TYR A 34 -12.11 -20.82 8.64
N ARG A 35 -13.40 -21.16 8.66
CA ARG A 35 -14.39 -20.57 7.74
C ARG A 35 -14.55 -19.08 8.00
N SER A 36 -14.74 -18.70 9.26
CA SER A 36 -14.86 -17.29 9.68
C SER A 36 -13.58 -16.50 9.40
N ALA A 37 -12.42 -17.10 9.67
CA ALA A 37 -11.13 -16.49 9.36
C ALA A 37 -10.99 -16.15 7.87
N VAL A 38 -11.38 -17.06 6.97
CA VAL A 38 -11.34 -16.82 5.51
C VAL A 38 -12.32 -15.74 5.07
N VAL A 39 -13.56 -15.77 5.59
CA VAL A 39 -14.58 -14.76 5.27
C VAL A 39 -14.09 -13.37 5.68
N MET A 40 -13.59 -13.26 6.92
CA MET A 40 -13.08 -11.99 7.44
C MET A 40 -11.83 -11.54 6.70
N LEU A 41 -10.90 -12.46 6.38
CA LEU A 41 -9.65 -12.11 5.68
C LEU A 41 -9.91 -11.39 4.35
N TRP A 42 -10.88 -11.87 3.56
CA TRP A 42 -11.26 -11.19 2.32
C TRP A 42 -11.77 -9.78 2.57
N SER A 43 -12.65 -9.59 3.56
CA SER A 43 -13.15 -8.27 3.95
C SER A 43 -12.03 -7.33 4.37
N VAL A 44 -11.04 -7.81 5.13
CA VAL A 44 -9.89 -7.00 5.56
C VAL A 44 -8.99 -6.64 4.37
N VAL A 45 -8.73 -7.57 3.43
CA VAL A 45 -7.96 -7.30 2.20
C VAL A 45 -8.60 -6.17 1.38
N VAL A 46 -9.90 -6.29 1.09
CA VAL A 46 -10.63 -5.29 0.30
C VAL A 46 -10.66 -3.94 1.01
N THR A 47 -10.89 -3.95 2.34
CA THR A 47 -10.89 -2.72 3.14
C THR A 47 -9.54 -2.03 3.12
N ASP A 48 -8.45 -2.76 3.30
CA ASP A 48 -7.10 -2.20 3.30
C ASP A 48 -6.73 -1.60 1.92
N LEU A 49 -7.07 -2.29 0.83
CA LEU A 49 -6.90 -1.76 -0.52
C LEU A 49 -7.73 -0.48 -0.74
N LEU A 50 -8.96 -0.42 -0.23
CA LEU A 50 -9.80 0.77 -0.32
C LEU A 50 -9.20 1.95 0.47
N LEU A 51 -8.64 1.71 1.66
CA LEU A 51 -7.94 2.75 2.43
C LEU A 51 -6.71 3.25 1.70
N LYS A 52 -5.91 2.35 1.12
CA LYS A 52 -4.75 2.72 0.29
C LYS A 52 -5.17 3.56 -0.92
N LEU A 53 -6.30 3.23 -1.53
CA LEU A 53 -6.86 4.00 -2.64
C LEU A 53 -7.27 5.42 -2.20
N LYS A 54 -7.86 5.55 -1.01
CA LYS A 54 -8.19 6.85 -0.40
C LYS A 54 -6.94 7.66 -0.08
N ASP A 55 -5.87 7.02 0.40
CA ASP A 55 -4.58 7.68 0.60
C ASP A 55 -4.00 8.17 -0.73
N LEU A 56 -4.05 7.35 -1.79
CA LEU A 56 -3.64 7.73 -3.15
C LEU A 56 -4.37 8.98 -3.66
N ASP A 57 -5.68 9.09 -3.42
CA ASP A 57 -6.44 10.29 -3.76
C ASP A 57 -6.11 11.48 -2.84
N SER A 58 -6.38 11.34 -1.54
CA SER A 58 -6.36 12.47 -0.60
C SER A 58 -4.97 13.05 -0.35
N ILE A 59 -3.93 12.21 -0.36
CA ILE A 59 -2.55 12.63 -0.07
C ILE A 59 -1.81 12.94 -1.36
N TYR A 60 -1.92 12.09 -2.38
CA TYR A 60 -1.09 12.19 -3.59
C TYR A 60 -1.81 12.83 -4.78
N ASN A 61 -3.11 13.10 -4.65
CA ASN A 61 -3.96 13.64 -5.70
C ASN A 61 -3.89 12.78 -6.98
N ASP A 62 -3.94 11.45 -6.81
CA ASP A 62 -3.85 10.48 -7.88
C ASP A 62 -5.15 10.40 -8.68
N GLU A 63 -5.11 10.86 -9.93
CA GLU A 63 -6.28 10.89 -10.82
C GLU A 63 -6.84 9.48 -11.15
N ILE A 64 -5.99 8.45 -11.16
CA ILE A 64 -6.47 7.07 -11.35
C ILE A 64 -7.20 6.59 -10.10
N ALA A 65 -6.68 6.91 -8.91
CA ALA A 65 -7.35 6.58 -7.66
C ALA A 65 -8.73 7.25 -7.56
N LYS A 66 -8.82 8.54 -7.89
CA LYS A 66 -10.10 9.28 -7.98
C LYS A 66 -11.09 8.61 -8.92
N LYS A 67 -10.63 8.17 -10.09
CA LYS A 67 -11.47 7.49 -11.08
C LYS A 67 -12.02 6.18 -10.53
N ILE A 68 -11.19 5.38 -9.86
CA ILE A 68 -11.60 4.11 -9.27
C ILE A 68 -12.56 4.35 -8.09
N LEU A 69 -12.29 5.32 -7.20
CA LEU A 69 -13.19 5.67 -6.10
C LEU A 69 -14.58 6.08 -6.60
N LYS A 70 -14.66 6.96 -7.61
CA LYS A 70 -15.93 7.35 -8.24
C LYS A 70 -16.64 6.18 -8.93
N LYS A 71 -15.90 5.22 -9.47
CA LYS A 71 -16.46 3.99 -10.05
C LYS A 71 -17.13 3.14 -8.96
N ILE A 72 -16.46 2.95 -7.82
CA ILE A 72 -17.01 2.20 -6.67
C ILE A 72 -18.24 2.90 -6.10
N GLU A 73 -18.20 4.23 -5.91
CA GLU A 73 -19.35 5.02 -5.43
C GLU A 73 -20.59 4.81 -6.31
N LYS A 74 -20.43 4.90 -7.63
CA LYS A 74 -21.52 4.66 -8.58
C LYS A 74 -22.08 3.23 -8.50
N GLN A 75 -21.23 2.23 -8.29
CA GLN A 75 -21.68 0.84 -8.15
C GLN A 75 -22.50 0.64 -6.87
N LEU A 76 -22.06 1.26 -5.77
CA LEU A 76 -22.77 1.22 -4.49
C LEU A 76 -24.10 2.01 -4.53
N ASP A 77 -24.18 3.10 -5.29
CA ASP A 77 -25.43 3.84 -5.49
C ASP A 77 -26.46 3.01 -6.25
N VAL A 78 -26.03 2.22 -7.24
CA VAL A 78 -26.91 1.31 -7.99
C VAL A 78 -27.33 0.12 -7.14
N ASN A 79 -26.39 -0.49 -6.41
CA ASN A 79 -26.68 -1.63 -5.54
C ASN A 79 -25.75 -1.65 -4.32
N LYS A 80 -26.28 -1.16 -3.18
CA LYS A 80 -25.56 -1.07 -1.91
C LYS A 80 -25.09 -2.41 -1.34
N THR A 81 -25.71 -3.53 -1.74
CA THR A 81 -25.35 -4.87 -1.25
C THR A 81 -24.48 -5.66 -2.22
N SER A 82 -24.11 -5.06 -3.37
CA SER A 82 -23.24 -5.73 -4.33
C SER A 82 -21.84 -5.94 -3.75
N SER A 83 -21.31 -7.15 -3.92
CA SER A 83 -19.90 -7.48 -3.63
C SER A 83 -19.03 -7.45 -4.89
N THR A 84 -19.58 -7.07 -6.05
CA THR A 84 -18.83 -7.06 -7.32
C THR A 84 -17.67 -6.06 -7.30
N TRP A 85 -17.89 -4.88 -6.70
CA TRP A 85 -16.87 -3.84 -6.58
C TRP A 85 -15.63 -4.32 -5.81
N GLU A 86 -15.80 -5.24 -4.84
CA GLU A 86 -14.72 -5.78 -4.03
C GLU A 86 -13.69 -6.50 -4.89
N TYR A 87 -14.17 -7.32 -5.83
CA TYR A 87 -13.34 -8.05 -6.78
C TYR A 87 -12.73 -7.11 -7.81
N GLU A 88 -13.52 -6.19 -8.34
CA GLU A 88 -13.04 -5.22 -9.32
C GLU A 88 -11.95 -4.31 -8.76
N LEU A 89 -12.00 -3.97 -7.47
CA LEU A 89 -10.96 -3.20 -6.80
C LEU A 89 -9.60 -3.94 -6.85
N VAL A 90 -9.59 -5.25 -6.56
CA VAL A 90 -8.36 -6.06 -6.64
C VAL A 90 -7.81 -6.07 -8.08
N GLU A 91 -8.68 -6.21 -9.08
CA GLU A 91 -8.30 -6.13 -10.49
C GLU A 91 -7.76 -4.76 -10.89
N ASP A 92 -8.36 -3.68 -10.40
CA ASP A 92 -7.92 -2.31 -10.67
C ASP A 92 -6.52 -2.08 -10.04
N PHE A 93 -6.25 -2.64 -8.84
CA PHE A 93 -4.91 -2.63 -8.22
C PHE A 93 -3.85 -3.41 -9.01
N PHE A 94 -4.24 -4.46 -9.71
CA PHE A 94 -3.35 -5.15 -10.63
C PHE A 94 -3.07 -4.30 -11.89
N LYS A 95 -4.13 -3.85 -12.56
CA LYS A 95 -4.04 -3.23 -13.90
C LYS A 95 -3.49 -1.81 -13.89
N GLU A 96 -3.99 -0.98 -13.00
CA GLU A 96 -3.71 0.45 -12.99
C GLU A 96 -2.48 0.79 -12.14
N PHE A 97 -2.20 -0.07 -11.17
CA PHE A 97 -1.22 0.20 -10.12
C PHE A 97 -0.05 -0.78 -10.12
N ASN A 98 -0.18 -1.93 -10.80
CA ASN A 98 0.81 -3.01 -10.77
C ASN A 98 1.26 -3.33 -9.33
N PHE A 99 0.29 -3.31 -8.40
CA PHE A 99 0.54 -3.35 -6.96
C PHE A 99 1.03 -4.74 -6.51
N PHE A 100 0.61 -5.77 -7.21
CA PHE A 100 1.08 -7.15 -7.09
C PHE A 100 1.13 -7.82 -8.46
N GLY A 101 1.83 -8.95 -8.57
CA GLY A 101 2.00 -9.68 -9.81
C GLY A 101 0.80 -10.55 -10.17
N ALA A 102 0.89 -11.17 -11.35
CA ALA A 102 -0.15 -12.10 -11.82
C ALA A 102 -0.33 -13.32 -10.88
N PRO A 103 0.73 -13.93 -10.30
CA PRO A 103 0.56 -15.01 -9.33
C PRO A 103 -0.24 -14.58 -8.10
N GLU A 104 0.05 -13.41 -7.54
CA GLU A 104 -0.70 -12.88 -6.39
C GLU A 104 -2.16 -12.57 -6.74
N LEU A 105 -2.42 -12.05 -7.94
CA LEU A 105 -3.80 -11.83 -8.39
C LEU A 105 -4.60 -13.14 -8.39
N GLU A 106 -4.03 -14.23 -8.91
CA GLU A 106 -4.70 -15.55 -8.88
C GLU A 106 -4.96 -16.05 -7.46
N GLN A 107 -4.05 -15.77 -6.52
CA GLN A 107 -4.26 -16.10 -5.10
C GLN A 107 -5.40 -15.29 -4.49
N PHE A 108 -5.56 -14.01 -4.85
CA PHE A 108 -6.69 -13.20 -4.40
C PHE A 108 -8.01 -13.62 -5.04
N ARG A 109 -8.00 -14.02 -6.32
CA ARG A 109 -9.16 -14.66 -6.96
C ARG A 109 -9.53 -15.96 -6.23
N HIS A 110 -8.55 -16.74 -5.81
CA HIS A 110 -8.78 -17.93 -5.00
C HIS A 110 -9.36 -17.59 -3.61
N LEU A 111 -8.82 -16.58 -2.92
CA LEU A 111 -9.33 -16.11 -1.63
C LEU A 111 -10.81 -15.69 -1.74
N GLN A 112 -11.18 -14.95 -2.79
CA GLN A 112 -12.55 -14.51 -3.05
C GLN A 112 -13.50 -15.71 -3.24
N LYS A 113 -13.10 -16.70 -4.04
CA LYS A 113 -13.85 -17.95 -4.21
C LYS A 113 -14.01 -18.70 -2.88
N MET A 114 -12.93 -18.76 -2.09
CA MET A 114 -12.93 -19.40 -0.78
C MET A 114 -13.86 -18.68 0.21
N ARG A 115 -13.90 -17.33 0.19
CA ARG A 115 -14.87 -16.53 0.95
C ARG A 115 -16.29 -16.88 0.54
N HIS A 116 -16.59 -17.01 -0.76
CA HIS A 116 -17.92 -17.39 -1.23
C HIS A 116 -18.35 -18.76 -0.69
N VAL A 117 -17.49 -19.77 -0.82
CA VAL A 117 -17.78 -21.14 -0.34
C VAL A 117 -17.85 -21.22 1.19
N CYS A 118 -17.09 -20.39 1.92
CA CYS A 118 -17.14 -20.39 3.38
C CYS A 118 -18.38 -19.64 3.93
N ALA A 119 -18.82 -18.58 3.26
CA ALA A 119 -19.95 -17.74 3.67
C ALA A 119 -21.32 -18.34 3.30
N HIS A 120 -21.43 -18.97 2.13
CA HIS A 120 -22.66 -19.60 1.69
C HIS A 120 -22.65 -21.10 2.02
N PRO A 121 -23.79 -21.69 2.43
CA PRO A 121 -23.86 -23.10 2.71
C PRO A 121 -23.76 -23.92 1.42
N VAL A 122 -22.53 -24.18 0.98
CA VAL A 122 -22.25 -25.18 -0.05
C VAL A 122 -22.25 -26.53 0.66
N ILE A 123 -23.36 -27.23 0.47
CA ILE A 123 -23.61 -28.56 1.02
C ILE A 123 -22.84 -29.56 0.16
N ASN A 124 -21.85 -30.24 0.73
CA ASN A 124 -21.12 -31.31 0.03
C ASN A 124 -22.00 -32.58 -0.09
N GLU A 125 -21.50 -33.62 -0.76
CA GLU A 125 -22.21 -34.90 -0.93
C GLU A 125 -22.62 -35.55 0.42
N GLU A 126 -21.96 -35.17 1.52
CA GLU A 126 -22.22 -35.64 2.89
C GLU A 126 -23.14 -34.71 3.70
N ASN A 127 -23.76 -33.72 3.06
CA ASN A 127 -24.56 -32.67 3.69
C ASN A 127 -23.81 -31.76 4.70
N LEU A 128 -22.48 -31.74 4.66
CA LEU A 128 -21.64 -30.92 5.52
C LEU A 128 -21.19 -29.63 4.84
N LEU A 129 -20.97 -28.61 5.65
CA LEU A 129 -20.40 -27.35 5.21
C LEU A 129 -18.90 -27.50 4.95
N TYR A 130 -18.42 -26.98 3.83
CA TYR A 130 -17.00 -26.96 3.53
C TYR A 130 -16.19 -26.25 4.62
N LYS A 131 -15.11 -26.89 5.10
CA LYS A 131 -14.18 -26.35 6.09
C LYS A 131 -12.74 -26.36 5.52
N PRO A 132 -12.11 -25.20 5.32
CA PRO A 132 -10.71 -25.16 4.92
C PRO A 132 -9.80 -25.71 6.03
N THR A 133 -8.67 -26.30 5.62
CA THR A 133 -7.65 -26.79 6.57
C THR A 133 -6.87 -25.63 7.17
N LYS A 134 -6.27 -25.84 8.35
CA LYS A 134 -5.37 -24.86 8.99
C LYS A 134 -4.29 -24.35 8.05
N ALA A 135 -3.67 -25.26 7.29
CA ALA A 135 -2.60 -24.92 6.34
C ALA A 135 -3.09 -24.03 5.19
N LYS A 136 -4.29 -24.29 4.65
CA LYS A 136 -4.89 -23.44 3.60
C LYS A 136 -5.15 -22.03 4.12
N VAL A 137 -5.74 -21.90 5.31
CA VAL A 137 -5.99 -20.56 5.89
C VAL A 137 -4.70 -19.83 6.21
N TYR A 138 -3.70 -20.52 6.75
CA TYR A 138 -2.38 -19.95 7.01
C TYR A 138 -1.74 -19.38 5.74
N SER A 139 -1.76 -20.15 4.64
CA SER A 139 -1.21 -19.70 3.35
C SER A 139 -1.95 -18.47 2.81
N LEU A 140 -3.28 -18.43 2.91
CA LEU A 140 -4.07 -17.26 2.52
C LEU A 140 -3.72 -16.02 3.35
N ILE A 141 -3.52 -16.18 4.67
CA ILE A 141 -3.10 -15.11 5.57
C ILE A 141 -1.71 -14.59 5.18
N GLU A 142 -0.75 -15.49 4.99
CA GLU A 142 0.63 -15.15 4.62
C GLU A 142 0.68 -14.36 3.30
N ILE A 143 -0.01 -14.83 2.27
CA ILE A 143 -0.05 -14.15 0.97
C ILE A 143 -0.69 -12.77 1.11
N SER A 144 -1.78 -12.65 1.86
CA SER A 144 -2.47 -11.37 2.09
C SER A 144 -1.60 -10.38 2.85
N MET A 145 -0.85 -10.85 3.85
CA MET A 145 0.13 -10.05 4.59
C MET A 145 1.24 -9.52 3.67
N GLN A 146 1.91 -10.41 2.95
CA GLN A 146 3.05 -10.05 2.10
C GLN A 146 2.66 -9.22 0.87
N SER A 147 1.46 -9.44 0.33
CA SER A 147 1.04 -8.85 -0.95
C SER A 147 0.18 -7.61 -0.77
N VAL A 148 -0.49 -7.46 0.37
CA VAL A 148 -1.36 -6.33 0.68
C VAL A 148 -0.91 -5.66 1.96
N PHE A 149 -1.14 -6.23 3.14
CA PHE A 149 -1.08 -5.48 4.40
C PHE A 149 0.28 -4.85 4.73
N LEU A 150 1.37 -5.54 4.40
CA LEU A 150 2.74 -5.07 4.64
C LEU A 150 3.29 -4.21 3.50
N ARG A 151 2.61 -4.15 2.35
CA ARG A 151 2.98 -3.27 1.23
C ARG A 151 2.40 -1.88 1.43
N ASP A 152 3.23 -0.88 1.19
CA ASP A 152 2.80 0.52 1.18
C ASP A 152 1.86 0.82 0.01
N ALA A 153 0.88 1.70 0.24
CA ALA A 153 -0.05 2.20 -0.78
C ALA A 153 0.65 2.76 -2.03
N LEU A 154 1.90 3.17 -1.88
CA LEU A 154 2.62 4.01 -2.82
C LEU A 154 3.40 3.25 -3.86
N ILE A 155 2.94 3.38 -5.10
CA ILE A 155 3.73 3.10 -6.29
C ILE A 155 4.75 4.22 -6.42
N SER A 156 6.01 3.84 -6.35
CA SER A 156 7.14 4.75 -6.18
C SER A 156 7.24 5.95 -7.14
N SER A 157 6.65 5.91 -8.33
CA SER A 157 6.74 7.03 -9.29
C SER A 157 5.85 8.22 -8.92
N LYS A 158 4.58 7.99 -8.60
CA LYS A 158 3.62 9.08 -8.33
C LYS A 158 3.90 9.79 -7.01
N ALA A 159 4.32 9.07 -5.98
CA ALA A 159 4.74 9.67 -4.71
C ALA A 159 5.91 10.64 -4.93
N ILE A 160 6.91 10.20 -5.70
CA ILE A 160 8.07 11.01 -6.05
C ILE A 160 7.64 12.25 -6.85
N ASP A 161 6.74 12.09 -7.83
CA ASP A 161 6.28 13.21 -8.65
C ASP A 161 5.47 14.23 -7.83
N HIS A 162 4.66 13.77 -6.88
CA HIS A 162 3.97 14.63 -5.93
C HIS A 162 4.97 15.41 -5.06
N VAL A 163 5.94 14.73 -4.45
CA VAL A 163 6.97 15.37 -3.62
C VAL A 163 7.76 16.40 -4.44
N LEU A 164 8.15 16.09 -5.68
CA LEU A 164 8.85 17.02 -6.56
C LEU A 164 8.01 18.25 -6.92
N LYS A 165 6.71 18.07 -7.18
CA LYS A 165 5.78 19.19 -7.41
C LYS A 165 5.68 20.09 -6.18
N GLU A 166 5.54 19.51 -4.99
CA GLU A 166 5.50 20.27 -3.75
C GLU A 166 6.82 20.98 -3.46
N LEU A 167 7.97 20.37 -3.74
CA LEU A 167 9.27 21.04 -3.64
C LEU A 167 9.34 22.26 -4.58
N ASN A 168 8.91 22.12 -5.83
CA ASN A 168 8.86 23.25 -6.77
C ASN A 168 7.92 24.36 -6.26
N ARG A 169 6.77 24.00 -5.67
CA ARG A 169 5.81 24.95 -5.09
C ARG A 169 6.40 25.68 -3.88
N ILE A 170 6.99 24.98 -2.91
CA ILE A 170 7.53 25.63 -1.71
C ILE A 170 8.80 26.42 -2.01
N ARG A 171 9.51 26.11 -3.10
CA ARG A 171 10.66 26.90 -3.55
C ARG A 171 10.31 28.38 -3.71
N SER A 172 9.15 28.69 -4.28
CA SER A 172 8.71 30.07 -4.52
C SER A 172 8.06 30.74 -3.31
N ILE A 173 7.71 29.99 -2.27
CA ILE A 173 6.95 30.47 -1.11
C ILE A 173 7.83 30.57 0.14
N ILE A 174 8.76 29.63 0.31
CA ILE A 174 9.59 29.49 1.51
C ILE A 174 11.04 29.81 1.13
N ASN A 175 11.57 30.91 1.67
CA ASN A 175 12.95 31.32 1.41
C ASN A 175 13.97 30.74 2.41
N GLY A 176 13.52 30.42 3.63
CA GLY A 176 14.39 29.96 4.70
C GLY A 176 14.71 28.46 4.62
N LYS A 177 16.00 28.13 4.75
CA LYS A 177 16.49 26.74 4.72
C LYS A 177 15.96 25.91 5.90
N LYS A 178 15.81 26.48 7.09
CA LYS A 178 15.29 25.72 8.24
C LYS A 178 13.82 25.36 8.05
N GLU A 179 13.06 26.29 7.49
CA GLU A 179 11.63 26.19 7.23
C GLU A 179 11.34 25.17 6.13
N ARG A 180 12.13 25.17 5.04
CA ARG A 180 12.07 24.14 4.00
C ARG A 180 12.34 22.74 4.55
N GLN A 181 13.35 22.60 5.42
CA GLN A 181 13.66 21.32 6.07
C GLN A 181 12.52 20.85 6.95
N LEU A 182 11.97 21.74 7.79
CA LEU A 182 10.87 21.40 8.68
C LEU A 182 9.62 21.02 7.89
N TYR A 183 9.31 21.74 6.81
CA TYR A 183 8.21 21.40 5.91
C TYR A 183 8.41 20.02 5.29
N PHE A 184 9.57 19.78 4.67
CA PHE A 184 9.86 18.49 4.05
C PHE A 184 9.80 17.34 5.08
N LYS A 185 10.47 17.49 6.23
CA LYS A 185 10.51 16.48 7.30
C LYS A 185 9.12 16.11 7.82
N ASN A 186 8.25 17.09 7.99
CA ASN A 186 6.95 16.86 8.63
C ASN A 186 5.83 16.55 7.63
N LYS A 187 5.93 17.03 6.38
CA LYS A 187 4.84 16.94 5.40
C LYS A 187 5.14 16.01 4.23
N LEU A 188 6.39 15.90 3.79
CA LEU A 188 6.75 15.17 2.56
C LEU A 188 7.49 13.86 2.85
N LEU A 189 8.39 13.85 3.83
CA LEU A 189 9.14 12.66 4.21
C LEU A 189 8.25 11.52 4.74
N PRO A 190 7.20 11.76 5.56
CA PRO A 190 6.31 10.69 6.03
C PRO A 190 5.51 10.04 4.90
N LEU A 191 5.41 10.72 3.75
CA LEU A 191 4.73 10.23 2.56
C LEU A 191 5.61 9.28 1.74
N MET A 192 6.81 8.92 2.20
CA MET A 192 7.69 8.03 1.46
C MET A 192 8.10 6.85 2.34
N SER A 193 7.81 5.65 1.86
CA SER A 193 8.44 4.45 2.42
C SER A 193 9.92 4.42 2.11
N ASP A 194 10.69 3.56 2.78
CA ASP A 194 12.15 3.48 2.58
C ASP A 194 12.52 3.21 1.10
N ASN A 195 11.74 2.39 0.40
CA ASN A 195 11.97 2.11 -1.02
C ASN A 195 11.66 3.32 -1.92
N VAL A 196 10.60 4.07 -1.61
CA VAL A 196 10.25 5.30 -2.33
C VAL A 196 11.30 6.37 -2.06
N LEU A 197 11.73 6.50 -0.80
CA LEU A 197 12.77 7.43 -0.39
C LEU A 197 14.11 7.15 -1.08
N LYS A 198 14.50 5.88 -1.22
CA LYS A 198 15.69 5.49 -1.99
C LYS A 198 15.61 6.00 -3.43
N LYS A 199 14.52 5.69 -4.14
CA LYS A 199 14.30 6.14 -5.53
C LYS A 199 14.22 7.67 -5.64
N PHE A 200 13.64 8.33 -4.65
CA PHE A 200 13.58 9.78 -4.57
C PHE A 200 14.98 10.40 -4.47
N ILE A 201 15.84 9.85 -3.60
CA ILE A 201 17.24 10.28 -3.45
C ILE A 201 18.02 10.08 -4.75
N GLU A 202 17.85 8.94 -5.43
CA GLU A 202 18.45 8.69 -6.75
C GLU A 202 18.01 9.73 -7.78
N LYS A 203 16.72 10.09 -7.80
CA LYS A 203 16.18 11.12 -8.71
C LYS A 203 16.72 12.52 -8.39
N LEU A 204 16.80 12.89 -7.10
CA LEU A 204 17.43 14.14 -6.67
C LEU A 204 18.91 14.19 -7.05
N TRP A 205 19.64 13.08 -6.89
CA TRP A 205 21.05 13.01 -7.30
C TRP A 205 21.21 13.30 -8.80
N ILE A 206 20.37 12.69 -9.64
CA ILE A 206 20.36 12.95 -11.08
C ILE A 206 20.08 14.43 -11.36
N PHE A 207 19.10 15.02 -10.68
CA PHE A 207 18.70 16.43 -10.87
C PHE A 207 19.75 17.44 -10.40
N VAL A 208 20.56 17.08 -9.40
CA VAL A 208 21.58 17.98 -8.84
C VAL A 208 22.92 17.84 -9.57
N PHE A 209 23.32 16.61 -9.95
CA PHE A 209 24.69 16.34 -10.40
C PHE A 209 24.82 15.81 -11.83
N VAL A 210 23.75 15.31 -12.45
CA VAL A 210 23.85 14.60 -13.74
C VAL A 210 23.16 15.34 -14.88
N LYS A 211 21.94 15.83 -14.66
CA LYS A 211 21.14 16.51 -15.68
C LYS A 211 21.09 18.01 -15.43
N THR A 212 21.21 18.77 -16.52
CA THR A 212 21.02 20.22 -16.55
C THR A 212 19.99 20.57 -17.61
N ASP A 213 18.82 21.03 -17.17
CA ASP A 213 17.82 21.72 -17.98
C ASP A 213 17.32 22.96 -17.21
N ASP A 214 16.65 23.89 -17.90
CA ASP A 214 16.23 25.18 -17.31
C ASP A 214 15.32 25.01 -16.09
N ILE A 215 14.45 23.98 -16.09
CA ILE A 215 13.51 23.71 -14.98
C ILE A 215 14.25 23.11 -13.77
N LEU A 216 15.24 22.26 -14.02
CA LEU A 216 16.10 21.66 -13.01
C LEU A 216 17.03 22.70 -12.39
N GLN A 217 17.56 23.63 -13.19
CA GLN A 217 18.36 24.75 -12.66
C GLN A 217 17.55 25.63 -11.72
N LEU A 218 16.30 25.95 -12.07
CA LEU A 218 15.42 26.70 -11.19
C LEU A 218 15.17 25.99 -9.85
N ASN A 219 15.17 24.65 -9.83
CA ASN A 219 14.97 23.85 -8.62
C ASN A 219 16.26 23.39 -7.93
N LEU A 220 17.44 23.78 -8.43
CA LEU A 220 18.72 23.24 -7.97
C LEU A 220 18.97 23.52 -6.47
N ASP A 221 18.72 24.76 -6.03
CA ASP A 221 18.94 25.16 -4.63
C ASP A 221 18.10 24.33 -3.66
N ILE A 222 16.80 24.16 -3.94
CA ILE A 222 15.93 23.37 -3.06
C ILE A 222 16.25 21.87 -3.14
N ASN A 223 16.53 21.34 -4.34
CA ASN A 223 16.88 19.93 -4.52
C ASN A 223 18.17 19.57 -3.78
N LEU A 224 19.22 20.39 -3.92
CA LEU A 224 20.51 20.21 -3.24
C LEU A 224 20.34 20.32 -1.73
N HIS A 225 19.52 21.25 -1.27
CA HIS A 225 19.28 21.48 0.14
C HIS A 225 18.52 20.31 0.80
N ILE A 226 17.48 19.78 0.15
CA ILE A 226 16.77 18.58 0.64
C ILE A 226 17.67 17.34 0.59
N LEU A 227 18.47 17.18 -0.48
CA LEU A 227 19.43 16.08 -0.57
C LEU A 227 20.45 16.13 0.56
N SER A 228 20.97 17.31 0.88
CA SER A 228 21.90 17.53 2.00
C SER A 228 21.27 17.22 3.35
N PHE A 229 20.01 17.60 3.55
CA PHE A 229 19.25 17.26 4.75
C PHE A 229 19.08 15.74 4.90
N LEU A 230 18.70 15.05 3.83
CA LEU A 230 18.55 13.60 3.84
C LEU A 230 19.89 12.89 4.12
N ALA A 231 20.99 13.39 3.54
CA ALA A 231 22.34 12.89 3.80
C ALA A 231 22.73 12.97 5.29
N ALA A 232 22.32 14.03 5.98
CA ALA A 232 22.57 14.23 7.40
C ALA A 232 21.66 13.35 8.29
N GLU A 233 20.34 13.40 8.10
CA GLU A 233 19.39 12.72 9.00
C GLU A 233 19.25 11.21 8.74
N LYS A 234 19.45 10.74 7.50
CA LYS A 234 19.21 9.34 7.09
C LYS A 234 20.51 8.64 6.70
N LYS A 235 21.62 9.01 7.35
CA LYS A 235 22.98 8.48 7.06
C LYS A 235 23.02 6.95 7.04
N SER A 236 22.34 6.27 7.97
CA SER A 236 22.23 4.80 8.02
C SER A 236 21.49 4.21 6.82
N ASN A 237 20.39 4.83 6.40
CA ASN A 237 19.58 4.36 5.28
C ASN A 237 20.34 4.57 3.97
N ILE A 238 20.96 5.74 3.79
CA ILE A 238 21.80 6.06 2.64
C ILE A 238 22.99 5.12 2.55
N TYR A 239 23.70 4.87 3.65
CA TYR A 239 24.79 3.89 3.67
C TYR A 239 24.30 2.50 3.22
N ARG A 240 23.15 2.02 3.70
CA ARG A 240 22.55 0.76 3.25
C ARG A 240 22.14 0.78 1.78
N PHE A 241 21.67 1.92 1.26
CA PHE A 241 21.22 2.04 -0.14
C PHE A 241 22.37 1.94 -1.14
N PHE A 242 23.55 2.45 -0.79
CA PHE A 242 24.73 2.51 -1.67
C PHE A 242 25.79 1.46 -1.37
N LYS A 243 25.69 0.71 -0.27
CA LYS A 243 26.53 -0.46 -0.02
C LYS A 243 26.09 -1.57 -0.98
N LYS A 244 26.88 -1.78 -2.03
CA LYS A 244 26.80 -2.96 -2.90
C LYS A 244 27.12 -4.22 -2.11
#